data_AF-A0A2R6GIJ2-F1
#
_entry.id   AF-A0A2R6GIJ2-F1
#
_cell.length_a   1.000
_cell.length_b   1.000
_cell.length_c   1.000
_cell.angle_alpha   90.00
_cell.angle_beta   90.00
_cell.angle_gamma   90.00
#
_symmetry.space_group_name_H-M   'P 1'
#
loop_
_entity.id
_entity.type
_entity.pdbx_description
1 polymer ?
#
loop_
_entity_poly.entity_id
_entity_poly.type
_entity_poly.pdbx_seq_one_letter_code
_entity_poly.pdbx_strand_id
1 'polypeptide(L)'
;MGAVSTSLIEEARTIFSNLGYEVTDDGEELRAERKWRTVHVTTADPEQAATHGQLRCFVARAERAAEVRQRLLAAEPEYDWAVVSVDDDDYRVLHPDADVLPAP
;
A
#
# COMPACT_ATOMS: atom_id res chain seq x y z
N MET A 1 20.54 4.00 3.32
CA MET A 1 19.50 3.06 2.86
C MET A 1 18.54 3.82 1.95
N GLY A 2 18.85 3.98 0.66
CA GLY A 2 18.04 4.80 -0.25
C GLY A 2 17.53 4.05 -1.48
N ALA A 3 18.35 3.15 -2.03
CA ALA A 3 18.01 2.43 -3.26
C ALA A 3 16.78 1.51 -3.13
N VAL A 4 16.54 0.94 -1.95
CA VAL A 4 15.44 -0.02 -1.74
C VAL A 4 14.07 0.65 -1.79
N SER A 5 13.92 1.79 -1.11
CA SER A 5 12.65 2.51 -1.05
C SER A 5 12.27 3.08 -2.40
N THR A 6 13.25 3.56 -3.18
CA THR A 6 13.03 4.05 -4.54
C THR A 6 12.52 2.95 -5.47
N SER A 7 13.11 1.74 -5.43
CA SER A 7 12.63 0.62 -6.24
C SER A 7 11.20 0.22 -5.90
N LEU A 8 10.85 0.15 -4.62
CA LEU A 8 9.48 -0.22 -4.19
C LEU A 8 8.44 0.82 -4.62
N ILE A 9 8.78 2.12 -4.57
CA ILE A 9 7.89 3.19 -5.03
C ILE A 9 7.65 3.12 -6.53
N GLU A 10 8.70 2.90 -7.33
CA GLU A 10 8.56 2.77 -8.79
C GLU A 10 7.74 1.52 -9.18
N GLU A 11 7.92 0.41 -8.45
CA GLU A 11 7.12 -0.81 -8.62
C GLU A 11 5.63 -0.53 -8.31
N ALA A 12 5.37 0.12 -7.18
CA ALA A 12 4.03 0.49 -6.78
C ALA A 12 3.36 1.39 -7.81
N ARG A 13 4.07 2.41 -8.28
CA ARG A 13 3.60 3.29 -9.35
C ARG A 13 3.17 2.50 -10.57
N THR A 14 3.96 1.51 -10.98
CA THR A 14 3.67 0.65 -12.12
C THR A 14 2.43 -0.20 -11.87
N ILE A 15 2.30 -0.81 -10.70
CA ILE A 15 1.13 -1.62 -10.30
C ILE A 15 -0.15 -0.77 -10.35
N PHE A 16 -0.17 0.40 -9.71
CA PHE A 16 -1.36 1.26 -9.65
C PHE A 16 -1.70 1.87 -11.02
N SER A 17 -0.69 2.23 -11.81
CA SER A 17 -0.90 2.73 -13.17
C SER A 17 -1.52 1.63 -14.06
N ASN A 18 -1.05 0.38 -13.95
CA ASN A 18 -1.62 -0.77 -14.65
C ASN A 18 -3.06 -1.07 -14.22
N LEU A 19 -3.40 -0.83 -12.95
CA LEU A 19 -4.77 -0.93 -12.43
C LEU A 19 -5.68 0.22 -12.90
N GLY A 20 -5.15 1.21 -13.62
CA GLY A 20 -5.88 2.36 -14.14
C GLY A 20 -6.15 3.45 -13.10
N TYR A 21 -5.29 3.57 -12.09
CA TYR A 21 -5.24 4.72 -11.19
C TYR A 21 -4.32 5.78 -11.77
N GLU A 22 -4.66 7.05 -11.55
CA GLU A 22 -3.78 8.18 -11.84
C GLU A 22 -2.80 8.35 -10.67
N VAL A 23 -1.55 7.96 -10.86
CA VAL A 23 -0.52 8.03 -9.82
C VAL A 23 0.24 9.34 -9.91
N THR A 24 0.14 10.16 -8.87
CA THR A 24 0.90 11.39 -8.66
C THR A 24 1.91 11.21 -7.54
N ASP A 25 3.02 11.95 -7.60
CA ASP A 25 4.05 11.94 -6.57
C ASP A 25 3.66 12.93 -5.45
N ASP A 26 3.70 12.47 -4.20
CA ASP A 26 3.36 13.23 -3.00
C ASP A 26 4.55 13.18 -2.02
N GLY A 27 5.67 13.77 -2.43
CA GLY A 27 6.86 13.89 -1.60
C GLY A 27 7.67 12.60 -1.52
N GLU A 28 7.49 11.82 -0.45
CA GLU A 28 8.12 10.49 -0.27
C GLU A 28 7.12 9.34 -0.47
N GLU A 29 5.89 9.68 -0.84
CA GLU A 29 4.77 8.78 -1.03
C GLU A 29 4.17 9.00 -2.43
N LEU A 30 3.29 8.10 -2.85
CA LEU A 30 2.52 8.21 -4.09
C LEU A 30 1.04 8.37 -3.78
N ARG A 31 0.34 9.15 -4.58
CA ARG A 31 -1.10 9.34 -4.51
C ARG A 31 -1.74 8.74 -5.75
N ALA A 32 -2.45 7.64 -5.59
CA ALA A 32 -3.17 6.96 -6.66
C ALA A 32 -4.65 7.35 -6.63
N GLU A 33 -5.06 8.17 -7.58
CA GLU A 33 -6.41 8.73 -7.66
C GLU A 33 -7.25 8.00 -8.71
N ARG A 34 -8.48 7.67 -8.34
CA ARG A 34 -9.49 7.12 -9.25
C ARG A 34 -10.79 7.86 -9.02
N LYS A 35 -11.63 7.94 -10.05
CA LYS A 35 -12.89 8.73 -10.06
C LYS A 35 -13.79 8.60 -8.83
N TRP A 36 -13.65 7.53 -8.06
CA TRP A 36 -14.46 7.23 -6.89
C TRP A 36 -13.65 7.07 -5.60
N ARG A 37 -12.31 7.03 -5.65
CA ARG A 37 -11.44 6.96 -4.46
C ARG A 37 -9.99 7.36 -4.70
N THR A 38 -9.40 7.93 -3.66
CA THR A 38 -7.98 8.26 -3.57
C THR A 38 -7.29 7.27 -2.64
N VAL A 39 -6.20 6.68 -3.11
CA VAL A 39 -5.37 5.73 -2.38
C VAL A 39 -4.01 6.35 -2.14
N HIS A 40 -3.61 6.45 -0.88
CA HIS A 40 -2.27 6.90 -0.53
C HIS A 40 -1.35 5.69 -0.46
N VAL A 41 -0.27 5.70 -1.23
CA VAL A 41 0.65 4.58 -1.38
C VAL A 41 1.98 4.99 -0.76
N THR A 42 2.47 4.22 0.20
CA THR A 42 3.67 4.57 0.97
C THR A 42 4.56 3.37 1.20
N THR A 43 5.87 3.59 1.26
CA THR A 43 6.85 2.57 1.67
C THR A 43 7.31 2.75 3.12
N ALA A 44 6.77 3.77 3.81
CA ALA A 44 7.04 4.02 5.22
C ALA A 44 6.33 3.00 6.12
N ASP A 45 6.84 2.86 7.34
CA ASP A 45 6.19 2.04 8.36
C ASP A 45 4.83 2.66 8.78
N PRO A 46 3.85 1.83 9.19
CA PRO A 46 2.51 2.30 9.55
C PRO A 46 2.49 3.30 10.72
N GLU A 47 3.52 3.28 11.56
CA GLU A 47 3.71 4.23 12.65
C GLU A 47 4.18 5.63 12.20
N GLN A 48 4.85 5.71 11.05
CA GLN A 48 5.35 6.96 10.46
C GLN A 48 4.43 7.50 9.37
N ALA A 49 3.59 6.63 8.79
CA ALA A 49 2.68 7.00 7.74
C ALA A 49 1.58 7.94 8.25
N ALA A 50 1.26 8.95 7.44
CA ALA A 50 0.21 9.89 7.77
C ALA A 50 -1.16 9.19 7.85
N THR A 51 -1.92 9.47 8.91
CA THR A 51 -3.32 9.04 9.11
C THR A 51 -4.31 9.78 8.19
N HIS A 52 -3.82 10.60 7.26
CA HIS A 52 -4.65 11.38 6.35
C HIS A 52 -4.96 10.57 5.08
N GLY A 53 -6.24 10.25 4.87
CA GLY A 53 -6.74 9.49 3.73
C GLY A 53 -7.77 8.44 4.14
N GLN A 54 -8.69 8.09 3.24
CA GLN A 54 -9.68 7.04 3.51
C GLN A 54 -9.11 5.64 3.27
N LEU A 55 -8.21 5.51 2.28
CA LEU A 55 -7.58 4.24 1.92
C LEU A 55 -6.06 4.42 1.79
N ARG A 56 -5.30 3.59 2.50
CA ARG A 56 -3.83 3.60 2.46
C ARG A 56 -3.28 2.24 1.99
N CYS A 57 -2.20 2.28 1.23
CA CYS A 57 -1.54 1.10 0.70
C CYS A 57 -0.05 1.14 1.06
N PHE A 58 0.39 0.16 1.84
CA PHE A 58 1.77 0.05 2.29
C PHE A 58 2.53 -0.89 1.39
N VAL A 59 3.60 -0.44 0.77
CA VAL A 59 4.40 -1.24 -0.16
C VAL A 59 5.69 -1.64 0.55
N ALA A 60 5.91 -2.94 0.68
CA ALA A 60 7.08 -3.47 1.35
C ALA A 60 7.51 -4.79 0.72
N ARG A 61 8.76 -5.20 0.95
CA ARG A 61 9.22 -6.55 0.56
C ARG A 61 8.46 -7.63 1.30
N ALA A 62 8.36 -8.81 0.72
CA ALA A 62 7.67 -9.96 1.32
C ALA A 62 8.03 -10.25 2.79
N GLU A 63 9.32 -10.17 3.13
CA GLU A 63 9.80 -10.32 4.51
C GLU A 63 9.19 -9.30 5.49
N ARG A 64 9.04 -8.04 5.07
CA ARG A 64 8.58 -6.92 5.91
C ARG A 64 7.09 -6.69 5.79
N ALA A 65 6.48 -7.03 4.67
CA ALA A 65 5.04 -6.90 4.43
C ALA A 65 4.23 -7.71 5.45
N ALA A 66 4.72 -8.88 5.85
CA ALA A 66 4.12 -9.67 6.91
C ALA A 66 4.13 -8.93 8.26
N GLU A 67 5.25 -8.30 8.64
CA GLU A 67 5.36 -7.51 9.85
C GLU A 67 4.45 -6.26 9.81
N VAL A 68 4.45 -5.54 8.70
CA VAL A 68 3.61 -4.34 8.51
C VAL A 68 2.13 -4.69 8.65
N ARG A 69 1.69 -5.80 8.01
CA ARG A 69 0.33 -6.32 8.17
C ARG A 69 0.00 -6.63 9.62
N GLN A 70 0.90 -7.30 10.35
CA GLN A 70 0.67 -7.62 11.77
C GLN A 70 0.57 -6.35 12.62
N ARG A 71 1.39 -5.33 12.35
CA ARG A 71 1.30 -4.03 13.04
C ARG A 71 -0.02 -3.33 12.76
N LEU A 72 -0.48 -3.31 11.51
CA LEU A 72 -1.76 -2.70 11.15
C LEU A 72 -2.96 -3.45 11.76
N LEU A 73 -2.91 -4.78 11.78
CA LEU A 73 -3.91 -5.60 12.48
C LEU A 73 -3.92 -5.35 13.99
N ALA A 74 -2.76 -5.11 14.60
CA ALA A 74 -2.67 -4.81 16.03
C ALA A 74 -3.06 -3.37 16.37
N ALA A 75 -2.85 -2.43 15.44
CA ALA A 75 -3.19 -1.02 15.61
C ALA A 75 -4.66 -0.71 15.33
N GLU A 76 -5.35 -1.57 14.56
CA GLU A 76 -6.76 -1.41 14.16
C GLU A 76 -7.11 0.03 13.76
N PRO A 77 -6.41 0.60 12.76
CA PRO A 77 -6.64 1.98 12.37
C PRO A 77 -8.08 2.20 11.85
N GLU A 78 -8.62 3.39 12.07
CA GLU A 78 -9.97 3.78 11.63
C GLU A 78 -10.10 4.01 10.10
N TYR A 79 -9.03 3.77 9.33
CA TYR A 79 -8.97 3.90 7.88
C TYR A 79 -8.75 2.55 7.20
N ASP A 80 -9.20 2.41 5.95
CA ASP A 80 -8.93 1.22 5.15
C ASP A 80 -7.44 1.13 4.80
N TRP A 81 -6.87 -0.06 4.93
CA TRP A 81 -5.46 -0.28 4.62
C TRP A 81 -5.24 -1.57 3.83
N ALA A 82 -4.27 -1.54 2.93
CA ALA A 82 -3.75 -2.71 2.23
C ALA A 82 -2.22 -2.72 2.33
N VAL A 83 -1.60 -3.89 2.28
CA VAL A 83 -0.14 -4.03 2.21
C VAL A 83 0.22 -4.76 0.93
N VAL A 84 0.93 -4.11 0.01
CA VAL A 84 1.50 -4.73 -1.18
C VAL A 84 2.87 -5.30 -0.81
N SER A 85 2.91 -6.62 -0.73
CA SER A 85 4.13 -7.40 -0.65
C SER A 85 4.73 -7.53 -2.04
N VAL A 86 5.89 -6.94 -2.26
CA VAL A 86 6.66 -7.09 -3.49
C VAL A 86 7.72 -8.17 -3.30
N ASP A 87 7.79 -9.10 -4.25
CA ASP A 87 8.83 -10.14 -4.37
C ASP A 87 9.64 -9.92 -5.67
N ASP A 88 10.61 -10.78 -5.97
CA ASP A 88 11.55 -10.56 -7.08
C ASP A 88 10.87 -10.57 -8.46
N ASP A 89 9.74 -11.30 -8.58
CA ASP A 89 9.03 -11.51 -9.85
C ASP A 89 7.53 -11.19 -9.80
N ASP A 90 6.94 -11.00 -8.60
CA ASP A 90 5.49 -10.84 -8.42
C ASP A 90 5.13 -9.93 -7.23
N TYR A 91 3.86 -9.52 -7.14
CA TYR A 91 3.33 -8.75 -6.01
C TYR A 91 2.05 -9.36 -5.45
N ARG A 92 1.92 -9.33 -4.12
CA ARG A 92 0.74 -9.80 -3.39
C ARG A 92 0.13 -8.70 -2.57
N VAL A 93 -1.19 -8.53 -2.67
CA VAL A 93 -1.94 -7.58 -1.82
C VAL A 93 -2.45 -8.30 -0.57
N LEU A 94 -2.14 -7.77 0.60
CA LEU A 94 -2.59 -8.24 1.90
C LEU A 94 -3.58 -7.21 2.47
N HIS A 95 -4.84 -7.60 2.62
CA HIS A 95 -5.87 -6.78 3.28
C HIS A 95 -6.13 -7.35 4.69
N PRO A 96 -6.62 -6.56 5.66
CA PRO A 96 -7.24 -7.12 6.86
C PRO A 96 -8.37 -8.08 6.49
N ASP A 97 -9.07 -7.73 5.42
CA ASP A 97 -10.33 -8.33 5.01
C ASP A 97 -10.20 -9.30 3.82
N ALA A 98 -9.21 -10.19 3.86
CA ALA A 98 -9.14 -11.30 2.90
C ALA A 98 -10.31 -12.32 3.05
N ASP A 99 -11.32 -12.00 3.88
CA ASP A 99 -12.48 -12.83 4.19
C ASP A 99 -13.84 -12.10 4.08
N VAL A 100 -14.01 -10.95 3.42
CA VAL A 100 -15.37 -10.45 3.09
C VAL A 100 -15.54 -10.02 1.64
N LEU A 101 -15.74 -11.02 0.78
CA LEU A 101 -16.78 -10.92 -0.25
C LEU A 101 -17.48 -12.27 -0.38
N PRO A 102 -18.58 -12.55 0.36
CA PRO A 102 -19.63 -13.36 -0.24
C PRO A 102 -20.18 -12.54 -1.42
N ALA A 103 -19.85 -12.95 -2.64
CA ALA A 103 -20.53 -12.44 -3.82
C ALA A 103 -22.04 -12.78 -3.70
N PRO A 104 -22.96 -11.83 -3.98
CA PRO A 104 -24.39 -12.07 -3.96
C PRO A 104 -24.87 -13.02 -5.07
#